data_AF-A0A2W5Q9Q8-F1
#
_entry.id   AF-A0A2W5Q9Q8-F1
#
_cell.length_a   1.000
_cell.length_b   1.000
_cell.length_c   1.000
_cell.angle_alpha   90.00
_cell.angle_beta   90.00
_cell.angle_gamma   90.00
#
_symmetry.space_group_name_H-M   'P 1'
#
loop_
_entity.id
_entity.type
_entity.pdbx_description
1 polymer ?
#
loop_
_entity_poly.entity_id
_entity_poly.type
_entity_poly.pdbx_seq_one_letter_code
_entity_poly.pdbx_strand_id
1 'polypeptide(L)'
;MQDRLLDYYKAIEAASLQMLEAARREDWDDVVRCEGACAVLIEQLRYRGKSEELPREDRAEKTRIMQRILRNDAEIRVLAEPWLNDVANMFEGSLQMLH
;
A
#
# COMPACT_ATOMS: atom_id res chain seq x y z
N MET A 1 20.31 3.28 18.36
CA MET A 1 19.26 2.28 18.62
C MET A 1 19.25 1.37 17.41
N GLN A 2 19.36 0.05 17.57
CA GLN A 2 19.24 -0.87 16.42
C GLN A 2 17.76 -0.99 16.06
N ASP A 3 17.36 -0.41 14.93
CA ASP A 3 15.99 -0.57 14.42
C ASP A 3 15.75 -2.05 14.14
N ARG A 4 14.69 -2.61 14.74
CA ARG A 4 14.30 -4.01 14.58
C ARG A 4 13.52 -4.15 13.28
N LEU A 5 13.50 -5.35 12.68
CA LEU A 5 12.72 -5.60 11.45
C LEU A 5 11.25 -5.14 11.54
N LEU A 6 10.63 -5.20 12.72
CA LEU A 6 9.25 -4.74 12.91
C LEU A 6 9.10 -3.21 12.74
N ASP A 7 10.13 -2.44 13.06
CA ASP A 7 10.10 -0.98 12.93
C ASP A 7 10.07 -0.57 11.45
N TYR A 8 10.74 -1.32 10.58
CA TYR A 8 10.64 -1.16 9.13
C TYR A 8 9.23 -1.45 8.62
N TYR A 9 8.57 -2.51 9.09
CA TYR A 9 7.18 -2.77 8.73
C TYR A 9 6.27 -1.60 9.13
N LYS A 10 6.42 -1.07 10.35
CA LYS A 10 5.63 0.09 10.82
C LYS A 10 5.92 1.36 10.01
N ALA A 11 7.18 1.58 9.63
CA ALA A 11 7.56 2.72 8.79
C ALA A 11 6.95 2.63 7.39
N ILE A 12 6.93 1.43 6.79
CA ILE A 12 6.26 1.20 5.50
C ILE A 12 4.75 1.44 5.62
N GLU A 13 4.13 0.98 6.71
CA GLU A 13 2.71 1.27 6.98
C GLU A 13 2.43 2.78 7.05
N ALA A 14 3.26 3.52 7.79
CA ALA A 14 3.12 4.96 7.89
C ALA A 14 3.29 5.66 6.52
N ALA A 15 4.25 5.23 5.71
CA ALA A 15 4.43 5.75 4.36
C ALA A 15 3.22 5.44 3.46
N SER A 16 2.69 4.22 3.52
CA SER A 16 1.48 3.81 2.78
C SER A 16 0.24 4.62 3.21
N LEU A 17 0.10 4.93 4.50
CA LEU A 17 -0.97 5.81 4.98
C LEU A 17 -0.81 7.25 4.46
N GLN A 18 0.41 7.79 4.43
CA GLN A 18 0.68 9.11 3.85
C GLN A 18 0.34 9.16 2.36
N MET A 19 0.68 8.10 1.60
CA MET A 19 0.28 7.99 0.19
C MET A 19 -1.25 8.00 0.05
N LEU A 20 -1.97 7.29 0.91
CA LEU A 20 -3.44 7.29 0.86
C LEU A 20 -4.03 8.66 1.19
N GLU A 21 -3.50 9.34 2.21
CA GLU A 21 -3.93 10.70 2.57
C GLU A 21 -3.66 11.70 1.46
N ALA A 22 -2.53 11.59 0.76
CA ALA A 22 -2.21 12.40 -0.42
C ALA A 22 -3.16 12.11 -1.59
N ALA A 23 -3.40 10.83 -1.89
CA ALA A 23 -4.34 10.41 -2.94
C ALA A 23 -5.77 10.93 -2.68
N ARG A 24 -6.24 10.90 -1.42
CA ARG A 24 -7.54 11.46 -1.02
C ARG A 24 -7.65 12.98 -1.22
N ARG A 25 -6.52 13.69 -1.25
CA ARG A 25 -6.44 15.13 -1.57
C ARG A 25 -6.13 15.38 -3.05
N GLU A 26 -6.07 14.34 -3.87
CA GLU A 26 -5.66 14.39 -5.29
C GLU A 26 -4.23 14.95 -5.48
N ASP A 27 -3.40 14.89 -4.45
CA ASP A 27 -2.01 15.35 -4.47
C ASP A 27 -1.07 14.25 -4.97
N TRP A 28 -1.12 13.98 -6.27
CA TRP A 28 -0.39 12.88 -6.90
C TRP A 28 1.14 13.06 -6.86
N ASP A 29 1.62 14.31 -6.83
CA ASP A 29 3.04 14.60 -6.65
C ASP A 29 3.52 14.12 -5.26
N ASP A 30 2.72 14.37 -4.21
CA ASP A 30 3.02 13.88 -2.87
C ASP A 30 2.90 12.35 -2.75
N VAL A 31 1.96 11.73 -3.48
CA VAL A 31 1.87 10.25 -3.58
C VAL A 31 3.18 9.68 -4.12
N VAL A 32 3.70 10.21 -5.23
CA VAL A 32 4.97 9.74 -5.85
C VAL A 32 6.16 9.98 -4.92
N ARG A 33 6.18 11.13 -4.21
CA ARG A 33 7.23 11.42 -3.22
C ARG A 33 7.22 10.39 -2.08
N CYS A 34 6.05 10.07 -1.54
CA CYS A 34 5.89 9.06 -0.49
C CYS A 34 6.17 7.64 -0.99
N GLU A 35 5.85 7.33 -2.24
CA GLU A 35 6.21 6.05 -2.88
C GLU A 35 7.74 5.86 -2.90
N GLY A 36 8.50 6.89 -3.26
CA GLY A 36 9.96 6.86 -3.23
C GLY A 36 10.51 6.54 -1.82
N ALA A 37 9.95 7.14 -0.78
CA ALA A 37 10.31 6.83 0.61
C ALA A 37 9.96 5.39 0.99
N CYS A 38 8.78 4.91 0.58
CA CYS A 38 8.33 3.54 0.79
C CYS A 38 9.26 2.52 0.12
N ALA A 39 9.68 2.78 -1.13
CA ALA A 39 10.61 1.93 -1.87
C ALA A 39 11.96 1.77 -1.15
N VAL A 40 12.50 2.86 -0.61
CA VAL A 40 13.74 2.82 0.19
C VAL A 40 13.57 1.97 1.45
N LEU A 41 12.46 2.12 2.17
CA LEU A 41 12.17 1.32 3.38
C LEU A 41 12.01 -0.18 3.07
N ILE A 42 11.34 -0.51 1.96
CA ILE A 42 11.18 -1.89 1.49
C ILE A 42 12.53 -2.53 1.18
N GLU A 43 13.42 -1.82 0.49
CA GLU A 43 14.75 -2.34 0.16
C GLU A 43 15.63 -2.51 1.41
N GLN A 44 15.56 -1.60 2.38
CA GLN A 44 16.25 -1.76 3.66
C GLN A 44 15.72 -2.95 4.47
N LEU A 45 14.39 -3.13 4.52
CA LEU A 45 13.76 -4.29 5.14
C LEU A 45 14.21 -5.60 4.47
N ARG A 46 14.23 -5.64 3.14
CA ARG A 46 14.69 -6.81 2.36
C ARG A 46 16.15 -7.12 2.62
N TYR A 47 17.01 -6.11 2.70
CA TYR A 47 18.43 -6.29 2.98
C TYR A 47 18.64 -6.88 4.37
N ARG A 48 18.04 -6.30 5.41
CA ARG A 48 18.19 -6.78 6.79
C ARG A 48 17.53 -8.13 7.03
N GLY A 49 16.40 -8.39 6.39
CA GLY A 49 15.70 -9.67 6.47
C GLY A 49 16.49 -10.86 5.90
N LYS A 50 17.66 -10.64 5.28
CA LYS A 50 18.59 -11.71 4.89
C LYS A 50 19.40 -12.25 6.08
N SER A 51 19.65 -11.43 7.09
CA SER A 51 20.52 -11.76 8.24
C SER A 51 19.83 -11.69 9.59
N GLU A 52 18.71 -10.97 9.67
CA GLU A 52 17.91 -10.82 10.88
C GLU A 52 16.66 -11.70 10.80
N GLU A 53 16.29 -12.32 11.91
CA GLU A 53 15.02 -13.04 12.03
C GLU A 53 13.98 -12.19 12.77
N LEU A 54 12.75 -12.20 12.26
CA LEU A 54 11.63 -11.61 12.98
C LEU A 54 11.18 -12.56 14.10
N PRO A 55 11.16 -12.10 15.37
CA PRO A 55 10.72 -12.92 16.51
C PRO A 55 9.31 -13.48 16.29
N ARG A 56 9.02 -14.65 16.89
CA ARG A 56 7.74 -15.34 16.68
C ARG A 56 6.56 -14.50 17.18
N GLU A 57 6.75 -13.78 18.27
CA GLU A 57 5.80 -12.84 18.87
C GLU A 57 5.40 -11.70 17.93
N ASP A 58 6.30 -11.28 17.04
CA ASP A 58 6.10 -10.15 16.13
C ASP A 58 5.42 -10.56 14.81
N ARG A 59 5.34 -11.87 14.51
CA ARG A 59 4.76 -12.37 13.25
C ARG A 59 3.29 -12.01 13.09
N ALA A 60 2.54 -12.03 14.19
CA ALA A 60 1.13 -11.64 14.17
C ALA A 60 0.98 -10.15 13.82
N GLU A 61 1.81 -9.28 14.38
CA GLU A 61 1.78 -7.85 14.08
C GLU A 61 2.23 -7.55 12.65
N LYS A 62 3.31 -8.20 12.17
CA LYS A 62 3.72 -8.14 10.76
C LYS A 62 2.53 -8.42 9.82
N THR A 63 1.77 -9.49 10.07
CA THR A 63 0.63 -9.84 9.21
C THR A 63 -0.44 -8.75 9.21
N ARG A 64 -0.74 -8.15 10.36
CA ARG A 64 -1.71 -7.04 10.45
C ARG A 64 -1.22 -5.81 9.70
N ILE A 65 0.06 -5.46 9.85
CA ILE A 65 0.70 -4.35 9.13
C ILE A 65 0.57 -4.56 7.62
N MET A 66 0.93 -5.76 7.12
CA MET A 66 0.83 -6.07 5.69
C MET A 66 -0.60 -5.94 5.16
N GLN A 67 -1.61 -6.38 5.92
CA GLN A 67 -3.01 -6.23 5.54
C GLN A 67 -3.45 -4.76 5.45
N ARG A 68 -2.95 -3.90 6.35
CA ARG A 68 -3.24 -2.46 6.33
C ARG A 68 -2.60 -1.78 5.12
N ILE A 69 -1.33 -2.10 4.82
CA ILE A 69 -0.64 -1.62 3.61
C ILE A 69 -1.43 -2.01 2.36
N LEU A 70 -1.78 -3.30 2.20
CA LEU A 70 -2.54 -3.77 1.04
C LEU A 70 -3.92 -3.10 0.89
N ARG A 71 -4.58 -2.78 2.00
CA ARG A 71 -5.85 -2.04 1.98
C ARG A 71 -5.66 -0.61 1.48
N ASN A 72 -4.64 0.08 2.00
CA ASN A 72 -4.33 1.44 1.57
C ASN A 72 -3.99 1.47 0.07
N ASP A 73 -3.16 0.55 -0.41
CA ASP A 73 -2.78 0.44 -1.82
C ASP A 73 -4.01 0.19 -2.72
N ALA A 74 -4.93 -0.66 -2.27
CA ALA A 74 -6.17 -0.90 -3.00
C ALA A 74 -7.04 0.37 -3.10
N GLU A 75 -7.16 1.13 -2.01
CA GLU A 75 -7.90 2.38 -1.99
C GLU A 75 -7.24 3.46 -2.87
N ILE A 76 -5.91 3.57 -2.85
CA ILE A 76 -5.15 4.47 -3.75
C ILE A 76 -5.44 4.15 -5.22
N ARG A 77 -5.47 2.87 -5.61
CA ARG A 77 -5.79 2.47 -7.00
C ARG A 77 -7.19 2.88 -7.40
N VAL A 78 -8.18 2.70 -6.52
CA VAL A 78 -9.56 3.14 -6.77
C VAL A 78 -9.62 4.67 -6.99
N LEU A 79 -8.85 5.44 -6.22
CA LEU A 79 -8.77 6.90 -6.36
C LEU A 79 -8.04 7.33 -7.64
N ALA A 80 -7.00 6.60 -8.05
CA ALA A 80 -6.18 6.93 -9.23
C ALA A 80 -6.84 6.53 -10.55
N GLU A 81 -7.73 5.54 -10.54
CA GLU A 81 -8.37 4.99 -11.74
C GLU A 81 -9.92 5.03 -11.67
N PRO A 82 -10.57 6.21 -11.47
CA PRO A 82 -12.04 6.27 -11.35
C PRO A 82 -12.76 5.72 -12.59
N TRP A 83 -12.15 5.94 -13.75
CA TRP A 83 -12.66 5.56 -15.07
C TRP A 83 -12.79 4.03 -15.26
N LEU A 84 -12.08 3.21 -14.48
CA LEU A 84 -12.25 1.76 -14.53
C LEU A 84 -13.63 1.31 -14.04
N ASN A 85 -14.22 2.03 -13.08
CA ASN A 85 -15.60 1.78 -12.67
C ASN A 85 -16.59 2.15 -13.77
N ASP A 86 -16.34 3.25 -14.49
CA ASP A 86 -17.20 3.67 -15.61
C ASP A 86 -17.15 2.67 -16.76
N VAL A 87 -15.97 2.12 -17.07
CA VAL A 87 -15.81 1.06 -18.07
C VAL A 87 -16.53 -0.22 -17.63
N ALA A 88 -16.38 -0.65 -16.37
CA ALA A 88 -17.10 -1.80 -15.85
C ALA A 88 -18.63 -1.62 -15.96
N ASN A 89 -19.15 -0.44 -15.61
CA ASN A 89 -20.56 -0.10 -15.74
C ASN A 89 -21.05 -0.08 -17.20
N MET A 90 -20.23 0.41 -18.14
CA MET A 90 -20.54 0.38 -19.57
C MET A 90 -20.66 -1.05 -20.11
N PHE A 91 -19.78 -1.96 -19.67
CA PHE A 91 -19.85 -3.36 -20.08
C PHE A 91 -21.04 -4.10 -19.46
N GLU A 92 -21.37 -3.84 -18.19
CA GLU A 92 -22.59 -4.40 -17.56
C GLU A 92 -23.88 -3.90 -18.23
N GLY A 93 -23.95 -2.61 -18.57
CA GLY A 93 -25.10 -2.04 -19.30
C GLY A 93 -25.28 -2.63 -20.71
N SER A 94 -24.18 -2.98 -21.39
CA SER A 94 -24.23 -3.63 -22.71
C SER A 94 -24.73 -5.08 -22.65
N LEU A 95 -24.50 -5.78 -21.54
CA LEU A 95 -24.96 -7.16 -21.35
C LEU A 95 -26.48 -7.23 -21.06
N GLN A 96 -27.04 -6.20 -20.42
CA GLN A 96 -28.48 -6.12 -20.10
C GLN A 96 -29.37 -5.81 -21.32
N MET A 97 -28.82 -5.24 -22.39
CA MET A 97 -29.56 -4.93 -23.64
C MET A 97 -29.64 -6.11 -24.63
N LEU A 98 -29.05 -7.26 -24.29
CA LEU A 98 -29.02 -8.47 -25.13
C LEU A 98 -30.12 -9.49 -24.77
N HIS A 99 -31.14 -9.08 -24.02
CA HIS A 99 -32.27 -9.91 -23.60
C HIS A 99 -33.61 -9.32 -24.06
#